data_AF-A0A5C6E7F8-F1
#
_entry.id   AF-A0A5C6E7F8-F1
#
_cell.length_a   1.000
_cell.length_b   1.000
_cell.length_c   1.000
_cell.angle_alpha   90.00
_cell.angle_beta   90.00
_cell.angle_gamma   90.00
#
_symmetry.space_group_name_H-M   'P 1'
#
loop_
_entity.id
_entity.type
_entity.pdbx_description
1 polymer ?
#
loop_
_entity_poly.entity_id
_entity_poly.type
_entity_poly.pdbx_seq_one_letter_code
_entity_poly.pdbx_strand_id
1 'polypeptide(L)'
;MTLTKDDAMTETDQAQPALPIPSRPSSRESIESSFVTSDGQTIFFRAWHPKTQSKNAVILFHRGHEHSGRWQDFVDTSKMEDCWFFAWDCRGHGRTAGERGAAESFSRIVRDADEFAKYLCRLYELDLANIAVVGQSVGAVLAAAWIHDYAPPIRAMVLATPAFRIKLYVPLAIPALRVLKKVRPKSFIQSYVRPSMLTHDERQADAYANDPLISPQIAVNILLDLHDTSTRLVDDAAAISTPTLMFVSGRDYVVRQDVQHRFFDRLSSTEKHIETLPKFYHSTFWEKDRAPIIQRTAAFLNERFESTNPKLGSNELSQGSKAKYASLQQPASLVRRVLFAAQRIGLTTAGRLSRGVKIGWESGFDSGQSLDHVYRNRAEGTTPLGRWVDRNYLNSIGWRGIRGRKVHMEELLDKAIAQVAEREGEITILDIAAGPGRYVIETIGRNKSLPIRAILCDRDRGGLEEGKALAKSLGLSDRIEFKQSDAFDPEAIKRAAGDSVVNIAIVSGLYELFPENAPIEQSLAGIASVLADEGFLLYTDQPWHPQQEMIARVLPNRDGDPWVMRCRSQFEMDALVREAGLERQELRIDKWGIFSVALATRTQVGNECVR
;
A
#
# COMPACT_ATOMS: atom_id res chain seq x y z
N MET A 1 -47.23 -70.35 -29.17
CA MET A 1 -48.16 -70.02 -30.26
C MET A 1 -49.16 -69.02 -29.70
N THR A 2 -49.21 -67.80 -30.28
CA THR A 2 -50.40 -66.90 -30.43
C THR A 2 -51.19 -66.48 -29.17
N LEU A 3 -51.08 -65.22 -28.69
CA LEU A 3 -51.94 -64.02 -28.98
C LEU A 3 -53.40 -64.18 -28.49
N THR A 4 -54.06 -63.32 -27.69
CA THR A 4 -54.32 -61.84 -27.72
C THR A 4 -54.80 -61.35 -26.31
N LYS A 5 -54.56 -60.13 -25.80
CA LYS A 5 -55.30 -58.82 -25.93
C LYS A 5 -56.85 -58.97 -25.85
N ASP A 6 -57.64 -58.25 -25.05
CA ASP A 6 -57.61 -56.89 -24.46
C ASP A 6 -58.45 -56.81 -23.15
N ASP A 7 -58.21 -55.79 -22.30
CA ASP A 7 -59.22 -54.89 -21.65
C ASP A 7 -58.70 -54.28 -20.33
N ALA A 8 -58.59 -52.94 -20.29
CA ALA A 8 -59.18 -52.04 -19.26
C ALA A 8 -58.42 -50.71 -19.12
N MET A 9 -59.03 -49.69 -19.75
CA MET A 9 -59.22 -48.29 -19.38
C MET A 9 -58.33 -47.61 -18.31
N THR A 10 -57.73 -46.52 -18.78
CA THR A 10 -57.33 -45.26 -18.15
C THR A 10 -58.04 -44.83 -16.86
N GLU A 11 -57.26 -44.47 -15.84
CA GLU A 11 -57.62 -43.44 -14.86
C GLU A 11 -56.38 -42.61 -14.48
N THR A 12 -56.63 -41.31 -14.36
CA THR A 12 -55.72 -40.17 -14.37
C THR A 12 -54.94 -39.97 -13.07
N ASP A 13 -53.63 -39.78 -13.20
CA ASP A 13 -52.70 -39.30 -12.18
C ASP A 13 -52.92 -37.80 -11.93
N GLN A 14 -53.50 -37.44 -10.77
CA GLN A 14 -53.56 -36.05 -10.31
C GLN A 14 -52.31 -35.73 -9.49
N ALA A 15 -51.31 -35.17 -10.18
CA ALA A 15 -50.15 -34.57 -9.55
C ALA A 15 -50.57 -33.37 -8.66
N GLN A 16 -50.12 -33.38 -7.40
CA GLN A 16 -50.23 -32.24 -6.49
C GLN A 16 -49.54 -31.00 -7.09
N PRO A 17 -50.14 -29.80 -7.01
CA PRO A 17 -49.50 -28.58 -7.50
C PRO A 17 -48.27 -28.26 -6.67
N ALA A 18 -47.12 -28.11 -7.35
CA ALA A 18 -45.89 -27.63 -6.75
C ALA A 18 -46.13 -26.29 -6.05
N LEU A 19 -45.69 -26.18 -4.80
CA LEU A 19 -45.70 -24.93 -4.05
C LEU A 19 -44.98 -23.83 -4.87
N PRO A 20 -45.53 -22.61 -4.94
CA PRO A 20 -44.94 -21.53 -5.72
C PRO A 20 -43.52 -21.24 -5.22
N ILE A 21 -42.58 -21.23 -6.17
CA ILE A 21 -41.21 -20.77 -5.98
C ILE A 21 -41.28 -19.37 -5.38
N PRO A 22 -40.68 -19.09 -4.20
CA PRO A 22 -40.59 -17.72 -3.73
C PRO A 22 -39.82 -16.92 -4.79
N SER A 23 -40.49 -15.93 -5.39
CA SER A 23 -39.90 -15.00 -6.34
C SER A 23 -38.61 -14.44 -5.74
N ARG A 24 -37.49 -14.57 -6.45
CA ARG A 24 -36.25 -13.88 -6.09
C ARG A 24 -36.61 -12.41 -5.80
N PRO A 25 -36.19 -11.81 -4.67
CA PRO A 25 -36.23 -10.35 -4.58
C PRO A 25 -35.55 -9.80 -5.84
N SER A 26 -36.12 -8.76 -6.45
CA SER A 26 -35.61 -8.20 -7.70
C SER A 26 -34.12 -7.92 -7.57
N SER A 27 -33.28 -8.71 -8.23
CA SER A 27 -31.83 -8.59 -8.16
C SER A 27 -31.43 -7.20 -8.66
N ARG A 28 -30.56 -6.52 -7.92
CA ARG A 28 -30.04 -5.22 -8.33
C ARG A 28 -29.18 -5.40 -9.56
N GLU A 29 -29.57 -4.77 -10.66
CA GLU A 29 -28.85 -4.88 -11.92
C GLU A 29 -27.45 -4.26 -11.79
N SER A 30 -26.44 -4.98 -12.30
CA SER A 30 -25.06 -4.49 -12.35
C SER A 30 -24.78 -3.81 -13.68
N ILE A 31 -24.21 -2.61 -13.66
CA ILE A 31 -23.60 -1.98 -14.81
C ILE A 31 -22.18 -2.49 -14.95
N GLU A 32 -21.82 -2.93 -16.14
CA GLU A 32 -20.46 -3.35 -16.48
C GLU A 32 -19.68 -2.21 -17.12
N SER A 33 -18.44 -2.00 -16.69
CA SER A 33 -17.58 -0.97 -17.26
C SER A 33 -16.11 -1.36 -17.09
N SER A 34 -15.22 -0.47 -17.48
CA SER A 34 -13.78 -0.63 -17.29
C SER A 34 -13.10 0.70 -17.02
N PHE A 35 -11.93 0.65 -16.38
CA PHE A 35 -11.06 1.81 -16.23
C PHE A 35 -9.63 1.45 -16.65
N VAL A 36 -8.84 2.47 -16.99
CA VAL A 36 -7.44 2.30 -17.41
C VAL A 36 -6.52 2.72 -16.27
N THR A 37 -5.63 1.83 -15.86
CA THR A 37 -4.61 2.08 -14.82
C THR A 37 -3.44 2.89 -15.38
N SER A 38 -2.60 3.41 -14.48
CA SER A 38 -1.44 4.23 -14.83
C SER A 38 -0.38 3.55 -15.71
N ASP A 39 -0.38 2.22 -15.78
CA ASP A 39 0.48 1.42 -16.66
C ASP A 39 -0.24 0.95 -17.94
N GLY A 40 -1.44 1.48 -18.22
CA GLY A 40 -2.19 1.24 -19.45
C GLY A 40 -3.04 -0.04 -19.45
N GLN A 41 -3.13 -0.76 -18.34
CA GLN A 41 -3.99 -1.95 -18.24
C GLN A 41 -5.47 -1.53 -18.10
N THR A 42 -6.33 -2.11 -18.92
CA THR A 42 -7.79 -1.99 -18.76
C THR A 42 -8.27 -3.00 -17.73
N ILE A 43 -8.92 -2.53 -16.68
CA ILE A 43 -9.49 -3.32 -15.59
C ILE A 43 -11.01 -3.30 -15.68
N PHE A 44 -11.62 -4.48 -15.74
CA PHE A 44 -13.07 -4.64 -15.74
C PHE A 44 -13.65 -4.44 -14.34
N PHE A 45 -14.80 -3.78 -14.24
CA PHE A 45 -15.54 -3.68 -12.99
C PHE A 45 -17.07 -3.68 -13.19
N ARG A 46 -17.75 -3.91 -12.08
CA ARG A 46 -19.21 -3.87 -11.92
C ARG A 46 -19.58 -2.77 -10.94
N ALA A 47 -20.63 -2.04 -11.26
CA ALA A 47 -21.25 -1.07 -10.39
C ALA A 47 -22.72 -1.43 -10.19
N TRP A 48 -23.21 -1.34 -8.96
CA TRP A 48 -24.63 -1.45 -8.66
C TRP A 48 -25.11 -0.10 -8.14
N HIS A 49 -26.16 0.47 -8.75
CA HIS A 49 -26.71 1.81 -8.42
C HIS A 49 -27.64 1.78 -7.21
N PRO A 50 -27.52 2.69 -6.23
CA PRO A 50 -28.40 2.70 -5.08
C PRO A 50 -29.83 2.97 -5.55
N LYS A 51 -30.82 2.41 -4.84
CA LYS A 51 -32.24 2.64 -5.15
C LYS A 51 -32.67 4.06 -4.80
N THR A 52 -31.93 4.73 -3.92
CA THR A 52 -32.10 6.13 -3.53
C THR A 52 -30.81 6.92 -3.80
N GLN A 53 -30.90 8.25 -3.88
CA GLN A 53 -29.71 9.07 -4.02
C GLN A 53 -28.81 8.91 -2.79
N SER A 54 -27.55 8.52 -3.01
CA SER A 54 -26.58 8.32 -1.94
C SER A 54 -25.16 8.61 -2.39
N LYS A 55 -24.35 9.04 -1.43
CA LYS A 55 -22.89 9.22 -1.55
C LYS A 55 -22.10 8.13 -0.80
N ASN A 56 -22.79 7.20 -0.13
CA ASN A 56 -22.16 6.04 0.51
C ASN A 56 -21.84 4.98 -0.53
N ALA A 57 -20.67 4.38 -0.43
CA ALA A 57 -20.24 3.34 -1.34
C ALA A 57 -19.47 2.22 -0.63
N VAL A 58 -19.61 1.00 -1.15
CA VAL A 58 -18.86 -0.17 -0.71
C VAL A 58 -18.09 -0.74 -1.89
N ILE A 59 -16.77 -0.85 -1.72
CA ILE A 59 -15.90 -1.54 -2.67
C ILE A 59 -15.69 -2.99 -2.21
N LEU A 60 -15.97 -3.93 -3.09
CA LEU A 60 -15.95 -5.37 -2.84
C LEU A 60 -14.71 -6.02 -3.47
N PHE A 61 -13.88 -6.65 -2.62
CA PHE A 61 -12.63 -7.29 -3.00
C PHE A 61 -12.80 -8.81 -3.06
N HIS A 62 -12.86 -9.36 -4.28
CA HIS A 62 -13.06 -10.80 -4.50
C HIS A 62 -11.89 -11.66 -3.99
N ARG A 63 -12.14 -12.96 -3.82
CA ARG A 63 -11.12 -13.92 -3.38
C ARG A 63 -10.11 -14.23 -4.49
N GLY A 64 -9.02 -14.90 -4.13
CA GLY A 64 -8.13 -15.48 -5.13
C GLY A 64 -8.89 -16.42 -6.07
N HIS A 65 -8.49 -16.47 -7.34
CA HIS A 65 -9.09 -17.29 -8.41
C HIS A 65 -10.46 -16.84 -8.92
N GLU A 66 -11.21 -16.05 -8.14
CA GLU A 66 -12.57 -15.59 -8.48
C GLU A 66 -12.59 -14.25 -9.24
N HIS A 67 -13.77 -13.64 -9.31
CA HIS A 67 -14.00 -12.37 -10.01
C HIS A 67 -15.19 -11.61 -9.37
N SER A 68 -15.38 -10.36 -9.78
CA SER A 68 -16.39 -9.39 -9.27
C SER A 68 -17.84 -9.90 -9.31
N GLY A 69 -18.19 -10.72 -10.30
CA GLY A 69 -19.57 -11.16 -10.53
C GLY A 69 -20.15 -12.01 -9.40
N ARG A 70 -19.29 -12.68 -8.62
CA ARG A 70 -19.73 -13.52 -7.49
C ARG A 70 -20.32 -12.73 -6.33
N TRP A 71 -20.09 -11.42 -6.29
CA TRP A 71 -20.64 -10.53 -5.26
C TRP A 71 -22.12 -10.20 -5.42
N GLN A 72 -22.77 -10.58 -6.53
CA GLN A 72 -24.18 -10.27 -6.77
C GLN A 72 -25.10 -10.75 -5.62
N ASP A 73 -24.91 -11.98 -5.12
CA ASP A 73 -25.72 -12.53 -4.01
C ASP A 73 -25.55 -11.69 -2.74
N PHE A 74 -24.33 -11.22 -2.44
CA PHE A 74 -24.08 -10.34 -1.30
C PHE A 74 -24.76 -8.98 -1.47
N VAL A 75 -24.66 -8.37 -2.66
CA VAL A 75 -25.32 -7.08 -2.95
C VAL A 75 -26.82 -7.19 -2.72
N ASP A 76 -27.45 -8.24 -3.26
CA ASP A 76 -28.90 -8.43 -3.17
C ASP A 76 -29.37 -8.76 -1.75
N THR A 77 -28.59 -9.55 -1.01
CA THR A 77 -28.97 -10.02 0.34
C THR A 77 -28.54 -9.10 1.47
N SER A 78 -27.60 -8.18 1.25
CA SER A 78 -27.18 -7.16 2.23
C SER A 78 -28.28 -6.16 2.56
N LYS A 79 -29.23 -5.94 1.63
CA LYS A 79 -30.32 -4.96 1.75
C LYS A 79 -29.86 -3.52 2.01
N MET A 80 -28.61 -3.19 1.67
CA MET A 80 -28.10 -1.81 1.69
C MET A 80 -28.55 -1.09 0.40
N GLU A 81 -29.81 -0.68 0.38
CA GLU A 81 -30.45 -0.11 -0.80
C GLU A 81 -29.99 1.32 -1.12
N ASP A 82 -29.48 2.03 -0.11
CA ASP A 82 -28.98 3.40 -0.12
C ASP A 82 -27.44 3.47 -0.25
N CYS A 83 -26.80 2.47 -0.81
CA CYS A 83 -25.35 2.42 -0.94
C CYS A 83 -24.93 1.95 -2.32
N TRP A 84 -23.97 2.61 -2.96
CA TRP A 84 -23.31 2.09 -4.15
C TRP A 84 -22.51 0.84 -3.82
N PHE A 85 -22.52 -0.15 -4.73
CA PHE A 85 -21.53 -1.23 -4.67
C PHE A 85 -20.65 -1.20 -5.90
N PHE A 86 -19.37 -1.47 -5.71
CA PHE A 86 -18.40 -1.61 -6.79
C PHE A 86 -17.55 -2.85 -6.57
N ALA A 87 -17.28 -3.61 -7.63
CA ALA A 87 -16.38 -4.75 -7.58
C ALA A 87 -15.59 -4.84 -8.89
N TRP A 88 -14.27 -4.96 -8.82
CA TRP A 88 -13.43 -5.12 -10.02
C TRP A 88 -12.89 -6.55 -10.16
N ASP A 89 -12.47 -6.90 -11.37
CA ASP A 89 -11.73 -8.13 -11.63
C ASP A 89 -10.23 -7.82 -11.57
N CYS A 90 -9.50 -8.40 -10.61
CA CYS A 90 -8.06 -8.19 -10.53
C CYS A 90 -7.34 -8.63 -11.82
N ARG A 91 -6.11 -8.14 -12.03
CA ARG A 91 -5.25 -8.61 -13.13
C ARG A 91 -5.20 -10.14 -13.19
N GLY A 92 -5.37 -10.70 -14.38
CA GLY A 92 -5.39 -12.14 -14.60
C GLY A 92 -6.63 -12.87 -14.05
N HIS A 93 -7.68 -12.16 -13.64
CA HIS A 93 -8.92 -12.73 -13.11
C HIS A 93 -10.14 -12.27 -13.93
N GLY A 94 -11.20 -13.08 -13.93
CA GLY A 94 -12.47 -12.71 -14.55
C GLY A 94 -12.35 -12.23 -16.00
N ARG A 95 -12.88 -11.05 -16.26
CA ARG A 95 -12.90 -10.39 -17.57
C ARG A 95 -11.75 -9.39 -17.76
N THR A 96 -10.96 -9.11 -16.73
CA THR A 96 -9.72 -8.35 -16.88
C THR A 96 -8.70 -9.20 -17.64
N ALA A 97 -8.18 -8.64 -18.73
CA ALA A 97 -7.20 -9.30 -19.57
C ALA A 97 -5.89 -9.58 -18.83
N GLY A 98 -5.11 -10.55 -19.33
CA GLY A 98 -3.82 -10.94 -18.77
C GLY A 98 -3.68 -12.45 -18.58
N GLU A 99 -2.47 -12.89 -18.28
CA GLU A 99 -2.19 -14.29 -17.97
C GLU A 99 -2.92 -14.70 -16.67
N ARG A 100 -3.63 -15.84 -16.70
CA ARG A 100 -4.53 -16.21 -15.61
C ARG A 100 -3.78 -16.44 -14.30
N GLY A 101 -4.28 -15.83 -13.21
CA GLY A 101 -3.65 -15.90 -11.90
C GLY A 101 -2.29 -15.21 -11.80
N ALA A 102 -1.94 -14.34 -12.76
CA ALA A 102 -0.70 -13.58 -12.78
C ALA A 102 -0.94 -12.07 -12.76
N ALA A 103 0.04 -11.37 -12.20
CA ALA A 103 0.27 -9.94 -12.36
C ALA A 103 1.77 -9.67 -12.24
N GLU A 104 2.19 -8.43 -12.47
CA GLU A 104 3.58 -8.00 -12.34
C GLU A 104 4.10 -8.22 -10.92
N SER A 105 3.28 -7.86 -9.92
CA SER A 105 3.54 -8.01 -8.49
C SER A 105 2.24 -7.86 -7.70
N PHE A 106 2.21 -8.32 -6.46
CA PHE A 106 1.07 -8.06 -5.58
C PHE A 106 0.88 -6.55 -5.31
N SER A 107 1.97 -5.80 -5.13
CA SER A 107 1.95 -4.34 -4.95
C SER A 107 1.34 -3.57 -6.13
N ARG A 108 1.45 -4.09 -7.37
CA ARG A 108 0.77 -3.48 -8.52
C ARG A 108 -0.75 -3.60 -8.40
N ILE A 109 -1.24 -4.74 -7.90
CA ILE A 109 -2.66 -4.95 -7.60
C ILE A 109 -3.12 -4.02 -6.46
N VAL A 110 -2.28 -3.81 -5.43
CA VAL A 110 -2.55 -2.83 -4.37
C VAL A 110 -2.68 -1.41 -4.93
N ARG A 111 -1.81 -1.03 -5.88
CA ARG A 111 -1.90 0.25 -6.58
C ARG A 111 -3.15 0.35 -7.46
N ASP A 112 -3.59 -0.75 -8.09
CA ASP A 112 -4.85 -0.76 -8.84
C ASP A 112 -6.05 -0.45 -7.92
N ALA A 113 -6.02 -0.87 -6.65
CA ALA A 113 -7.06 -0.53 -5.67
C ALA A 113 -7.13 0.98 -5.40
N ASP A 114 -5.98 1.64 -5.22
CA ASP A 114 -5.90 3.10 -5.05
C ASP A 114 -6.39 3.84 -6.29
N GLU A 115 -5.95 3.40 -7.47
CA GLU A 115 -6.36 3.99 -8.74
C GLU A 115 -7.86 3.79 -9.00
N PHE A 116 -8.42 2.63 -8.66
CA PHE A 116 -9.84 2.36 -8.78
C PHE A 116 -10.68 3.22 -7.85
N ALA A 117 -10.32 3.30 -6.57
CA ALA A 117 -11.05 4.13 -5.60
C ALA A 117 -11.07 5.59 -6.04
N LYS A 118 -9.92 6.13 -6.48
CA LYS A 118 -9.84 7.50 -7.02
C LYS A 118 -10.61 7.69 -8.32
N TYR A 119 -10.62 6.68 -9.19
CA TYR A 119 -11.43 6.68 -10.41
C TYR A 119 -12.92 6.76 -10.08
N LEU A 120 -13.39 5.94 -9.13
CA LEU A 120 -14.79 5.97 -8.67
C LEU A 120 -15.17 7.32 -8.05
N CYS A 121 -14.32 7.89 -7.21
CA CYS A 121 -14.54 9.22 -6.63
C CYS A 121 -14.77 10.28 -7.70
N ARG A 122 -13.96 10.28 -8.77
CA ARG A 122 -14.14 11.22 -9.89
C ARG A 122 -15.39 10.92 -10.73
N LEU A 123 -15.61 9.66 -11.08
CA LEU A 123 -16.68 9.27 -12.00
C LEU A 123 -18.07 9.41 -11.38
N TYR A 124 -18.21 9.07 -10.10
CA TYR A 124 -19.50 9.04 -9.40
C TYR A 124 -19.64 10.16 -8.35
N GLU A 125 -18.71 11.12 -8.32
CA GLU A 125 -18.67 12.24 -7.36
C GLU A 125 -18.78 11.76 -5.91
N LEU A 126 -17.95 10.79 -5.55
CA LEU A 126 -17.88 10.20 -4.21
C LEU A 126 -16.68 10.74 -3.45
N ASP A 127 -16.80 10.80 -2.13
CA ASP A 127 -15.68 11.08 -1.23
C ASP A 127 -15.14 9.76 -0.67
N LEU A 128 -13.82 9.61 -0.59
CA LEU A 128 -13.18 8.46 0.07
C LEU A 128 -13.69 8.28 1.51
N ALA A 129 -13.98 9.38 2.21
CA ALA A 129 -14.55 9.36 3.55
C ALA A 129 -15.94 8.71 3.64
N ASN A 130 -16.63 8.51 2.50
CA ASN A 130 -17.92 7.82 2.41
C ASN A 130 -17.80 6.45 1.72
N ILE A 131 -16.58 5.94 1.54
CA ILE A 131 -16.33 4.61 1.01
C ILE A 131 -16.02 3.66 2.17
N ALA A 132 -16.65 2.50 2.19
CA ALA A 132 -16.21 1.35 2.98
C ALA A 132 -15.73 0.21 2.07
N VAL A 133 -15.05 -0.77 2.63
CA VAL A 133 -14.61 -1.95 1.88
C VAL A 133 -15.07 -3.25 2.52
N VAL A 134 -15.38 -4.24 1.69
CA VAL A 134 -15.60 -5.63 2.11
C VAL A 134 -14.69 -6.51 1.29
N GLY A 135 -13.89 -7.34 1.95
CA GLY A 135 -13.01 -8.28 1.27
C GLY A 135 -13.05 -9.64 1.92
N GLN A 136 -12.74 -10.68 1.13
CA GLN A 136 -12.58 -12.02 1.66
C GLN A 136 -11.28 -12.67 1.16
N SER A 137 -10.62 -13.47 2.01
CA SER A 137 -9.42 -14.22 1.64
C SER A 137 -8.30 -13.31 1.09
N VAL A 138 -7.81 -13.56 -0.12
CA VAL A 138 -6.82 -12.70 -0.81
C VAL A 138 -7.33 -11.27 -0.99
N GLY A 139 -8.62 -11.08 -1.28
CA GLY A 139 -9.24 -9.76 -1.41
C GLY A 139 -9.22 -8.97 -0.10
N ALA A 140 -9.38 -9.64 1.03
CA ALA A 140 -9.23 -9.02 2.35
C ALA A 140 -7.79 -8.58 2.63
N VAL A 141 -6.79 -9.38 2.22
CA VAL A 141 -5.38 -8.98 2.31
C VAL A 141 -5.07 -7.80 1.40
N LEU A 142 -5.64 -7.78 0.19
CA LEU A 142 -5.50 -6.69 -0.76
C LEU A 142 -6.09 -5.37 -0.21
N ALA A 143 -7.29 -5.43 0.38
CA ALA A 143 -7.90 -4.28 1.05
C ALA A 143 -7.04 -3.80 2.23
N ALA A 144 -6.58 -4.70 3.10
CA ALA A 144 -5.71 -4.35 4.22
C ALA A 144 -4.36 -3.77 3.75
N ALA A 145 -3.79 -4.28 2.66
CA ALA A 145 -2.56 -3.77 2.06
C ALA A 145 -2.75 -2.35 1.51
N TRP A 146 -3.85 -2.09 0.82
CA TRP A 146 -4.18 -0.76 0.31
C TRP A 146 -4.36 0.23 1.47
N ILE A 147 -5.10 -0.16 2.52
CA ILE A 147 -5.32 0.69 3.69
C ILE A 147 -4.02 1.00 4.42
N HIS A 148 -3.15 -0.01 4.58
CA HIS A 148 -1.84 0.16 5.21
C HIS A 148 -0.90 1.06 4.38
N ASP A 149 -0.82 0.82 3.08
CA ASP A 149 0.21 1.43 2.22
C ASP A 149 -0.18 2.84 1.75
N TYR A 150 -1.47 3.07 1.52
CA TYR A 150 -1.98 4.32 0.97
C TYR A 150 -2.75 5.17 1.97
N ALA A 151 -3.05 4.64 3.16
CA ALA A 151 -3.80 5.31 4.22
C ALA A 151 -5.01 6.13 3.72
N PRO A 152 -5.86 5.59 2.81
CA PRO A 152 -7.03 6.32 2.36
C PRO A 152 -7.97 6.54 3.55
N PRO A 153 -8.62 7.72 3.66
CA PRO A 153 -9.48 8.05 4.79
C PRO A 153 -10.86 7.36 4.70
N ILE A 154 -10.88 6.06 4.35
CA ILE A 154 -12.11 5.30 4.17
C ILE A 154 -12.89 5.14 5.48
N ARG A 155 -14.20 4.95 5.35
CA ARG A 155 -15.13 4.88 6.47
C ARG A 155 -14.93 3.66 7.36
N ALA A 156 -14.76 2.49 6.73
CA ALA A 156 -14.65 1.22 7.44
C ALA A 156 -14.10 0.11 6.53
N MET A 157 -13.60 -0.96 7.15
CA MET A 157 -13.28 -2.20 6.45
C MET A 157 -13.92 -3.42 7.11
N VAL A 158 -14.39 -4.34 6.27
CA VAL A 158 -14.90 -5.65 6.68
C VAL A 158 -14.03 -6.73 6.03
N LEU A 159 -13.36 -7.53 6.85
CA LEU A 159 -12.41 -8.55 6.39
C LEU A 159 -12.90 -9.94 6.79
N ALA A 160 -13.28 -10.77 5.82
CA ALA A 160 -13.63 -12.17 6.05
C ALA A 160 -12.44 -13.09 5.74
N THR A 161 -12.04 -13.91 6.71
CA THR A 161 -10.99 -14.93 6.60
C THR A 161 -9.74 -14.47 5.84
N PRO A 162 -9.12 -13.32 6.20
CA PRO A 162 -8.02 -12.77 5.43
C PRO A 162 -6.87 -13.76 5.28
N ALA A 163 -6.40 -13.92 4.05
CA ALA A 163 -5.40 -14.92 3.67
C ALA A 163 -3.97 -14.58 4.09
N PHE A 164 -3.78 -14.05 5.31
CA PHE A 164 -2.47 -13.67 5.83
C PHE A 164 -1.48 -14.85 5.93
N ARG A 165 -2.00 -16.08 6.04
CA ARG A 165 -1.20 -17.30 6.06
C ARG A 165 -1.95 -18.45 5.40
N ILE A 166 -1.71 -18.65 4.11
CA ILE A 166 -2.20 -19.81 3.37
C ILE A 166 -1.54 -21.09 3.89
N LYS A 167 -2.34 -22.14 4.07
CA LYS A 167 -1.87 -23.49 4.43
C LYS A 167 -1.18 -24.11 3.22
N LEU A 168 0.16 -24.09 3.22
CA LEU A 168 0.96 -24.88 2.29
C LEU A 168 1.31 -26.19 2.99
N TYR A 169 0.69 -27.29 2.57
CA TYR A 169 0.84 -28.60 3.20
C TYR A 169 2.22 -29.24 2.93
N VAL A 170 2.91 -28.79 1.87
CA VAL A 170 4.28 -29.24 1.57
C VAL A 170 5.28 -28.51 2.49
N PRO A 171 6.09 -29.23 3.29
CA PRO A 171 7.14 -28.63 4.09
C PRO A 171 8.12 -27.82 3.22
N LEU A 172 8.62 -26.70 3.75
CA LEU A 172 9.56 -25.82 3.04
C LEU A 172 9.06 -25.28 1.68
N ALA A 173 7.75 -25.25 1.44
CA ALA A 173 7.17 -24.75 0.20
C ALA A 173 7.63 -23.32 -0.16
N ILE A 174 7.60 -22.38 0.79
CA ILE A 174 8.01 -20.98 0.52
C ILE A 174 9.49 -20.90 0.07
N PRO A 175 10.48 -21.48 0.78
CA PRO A 175 11.85 -21.57 0.28
C PRO A 175 11.97 -22.19 -1.11
N ALA A 176 11.30 -23.32 -1.36
CA ALA A 176 11.35 -23.99 -2.66
C ALA A 176 10.79 -23.11 -3.80
N LEU A 177 9.67 -22.43 -3.54
CA LEU A 177 9.07 -21.48 -4.48
C LEU A 177 9.98 -20.28 -4.75
N ARG A 178 10.72 -19.78 -3.76
CA ARG A 178 11.71 -18.71 -3.95
C ARG A 178 12.86 -19.16 -4.87
N VAL A 179 13.33 -20.40 -4.72
CA VAL A 179 14.32 -20.98 -5.64
C VAL A 179 13.73 -21.12 -7.04
N LEU A 180 12.51 -21.64 -7.15
CA LEU A 180 11.81 -21.78 -8.43
C LEU A 180 11.65 -20.43 -9.14
N LYS A 181 11.21 -19.37 -8.44
CA LYS A 181 11.09 -18.00 -9.00
C LYS A 181 12.44 -17.49 -9.54
N LYS A 182 13.56 -17.85 -8.92
CA LYS A 182 14.90 -17.43 -9.39
C LYS A 182 15.34 -18.18 -10.65
N VAL A 183 15.01 -19.47 -10.76
CA VAL A 183 15.39 -20.32 -11.90
C VAL A 183 14.43 -20.17 -13.07
N ARG A 184 13.13 -20.05 -12.80
CA ARG A 184 12.05 -19.90 -13.77
C ARG A 184 11.08 -18.79 -13.31
N PRO A 185 11.37 -17.52 -13.62
CA PRO A 185 10.57 -16.37 -13.16
C PRO A 185 9.09 -16.44 -13.53
N LYS A 186 8.77 -16.97 -14.72
CA LYS A 186 7.41 -17.24 -15.19
C LYS A 186 7.01 -18.69 -14.86
N SER A 187 6.64 -18.92 -13.61
CA SER A 187 6.20 -20.23 -13.11
C SER A 187 4.87 -20.12 -12.37
N PHE A 188 4.08 -21.18 -12.44
CA PHE A 188 2.74 -21.27 -11.87
C PHE A 188 2.63 -22.50 -10.99
N ILE A 189 1.72 -22.45 -10.02
CA ILE A 189 1.24 -23.64 -9.30
C ILE A 189 -0.28 -23.72 -9.42
N GLN A 190 -0.79 -24.94 -9.34
CA GLN A 190 -2.24 -25.19 -9.28
C GLN A 190 -2.70 -25.15 -7.82
N SER A 191 -3.81 -24.49 -7.57
CA SER A 191 -4.46 -24.49 -6.26
C SER A 191 -4.98 -25.89 -5.95
N TYR A 192 -4.73 -26.37 -4.74
CA TYR A 192 -5.26 -27.65 -4.26
C TYR A 192 -6.70 -27.52 -3.73
N VAL A 193 -7.22 -26.29 -3.63
CA VAL A 193 -8.49 -25.98 -2.99
C VAL A 193 -9.64 -26.45 -3.87
N ARG A 194 -10.45 -27.37 -3.34
CA ARG A 194 -11.65 -27.90 -4.01
C ARG A 194 -12.89 -27.09 -3.60
N PRO A 195 -13.94 -27.00 -4.43
CA PRO A 195 -15.18 -26.30 -4.09
C PRO A 195 -15.82 -26.79 -2.79
N SER A 196 -15.76 -28.09 -2.49
CA SER A 196 -16.27 -28.66 -1.23
C SER A 196 -15.45 -28.30 0.01
N MET A 197 -14.22 -27.81 -0.15
CA MET A 197 -13.42 -27.25 0.95
C MET A 197 -13.75 -25.76 1.20
N LEU A 198 -14.47 -25.13 0.27
CA LEU A 198 -14.77 -23.73 0.29
C LEU A 198 -16.07 -23.45 1.06
N THR A 199 -17.10 -24.27 0.94
CA THR A 199 -18.43 -23.99 1.51
C THR A 199 -19.21 -25.27 1.80
N HIS A 200 -20.14 -25.24 2.76
CA HIS A 200 -21.14 -26.32 2.94
C HIS A 200 -22.36 -26.13 2.01
N ASP A 201 -22.50 -24.99 1.34
CA ASP A 201 -23.57 -24.73 0.38
C ASP A 201 -23.23 -25.40 -0.96
N GLU A 202 -23.87 -26.54 -1.24
CA GLU A 202 -23.66 -27.32 -2.47
C GLU A 202 -23.90 -26.49 -3.73
N ARG A 203 -24.88 -25.59 -3.73
CA ARG A 203 -25.16 -24.75 -4.91
C ARG A 203 -24.03 -23.76 -5.16
N GLN A 204 -23.46 -23.19 -4.09
CA GLN A 204 -22.32 -22.27 -4.21
C GLN A 204 -21.04 -23.00 -4.61
N ALA A 205 -20.85 -24.24 -4.12
CA ALA A 205 -19.75 -25.11 -4.53
C ALA A 205 -19.86 -25.46 -6.03
N ASP A 206 -21.04 -25.86 -6.51
CA ASP A 206 -21.28 -26.18 -7.91
C ASP A 206 -21.14 -24.95 -8.81
N ALA A 207 -21.65 -23.80 -8.35
CA ALA A 207 -21.49 -22.53 -9.05
C ALA A 207 -20.03 -22.05 -9.09
N TYR A 208 -19.18 -22.46 -8.15
CA TYR A 208 -17.73 -22.21 -8.23
C TYR A 208 -17.06 -23.20 -9.20
N ALA A 209 -17.42 -24.48 -9.13
CA ALA A 209 -16.80 -25.53 -9.92
C ALA A 209 -17.00 -25.34 -11.43
N ASN A 210 -18.17 -24.82 -11.82
CA ASN A 210 -18.59 -24.70 -13.22
C ASN A 210 -18.40 -23.28 -13.80
N ASP A 211 -17.76 -22.37 -13.07
CA ASP A 211 -17.56 -21.00 -13.50
C ASP A 211 -16.36 -20.88 -14.47
N PRO A 212 -16.58 -20.54 -15.75
CA PRO A 212 -15.50 -20.47 -16.75
C PRO A 212 -14.53 -19.30 -16.51
N LEU A 213 -14.90 -18.34 -15.65
CA LEU A 213 -14.05 -17.20 -15.31
C LEU A 213 -13.12 -17.49 -14.13
N ILE A 214 -13.32 -18.62 -13.43
CA ILE A 214 -12.46 -19.05 -12.33
C ILE A 214 -11.28 -19.84 -12.86
N SER A 215 -10.07 -19.46 -12.44
CA SER A 215 -8.84 -20.16 -12.80
C SER A 215 -8.12 -20.66 -11.55
N PRO A 216 -7.86 -21.98 -11.41
CA PRO A 216 -7.22 -22.54 -10.22
C PRO A 216 -5.71 -22.25 -10.15
N GLN A 217 -5.09 -21.72 -11.21
CA GLN A 217 -3.65 -21.45 -11.22
C GLN A 217 -3.31 -20.14 -10.53
N ILE A 218 -2.12 -20.07 -9.93
CA ILE A 218 -1.54 -18.85 -9.38
C ILE A 218 -0.06 -18.76 -9.76
N ALA A 219 0.36 -17.57 -10.20
CA ALA A 219 1.76 -17.32 -10.49
C ALA A 219 2.60 -17.32 -9.20
N VAL A 220 3.77 -17.94 -9.25
CA VAL A 220 4.64 -18.10 -8.07
C VAL A 220 5.10 -16.76 -7.50
N ASN A 221 5.30 -15.74 -8.35
CA ASN A 221 5.60 -14.39 -7.88
C ASN A 221 4.46 -13.82 -7.04
N ILE A 222 3.20 -13.95 -7.48
CA ILE A 222 2.04 -13.44 -6.75
C ILE A 222 1.85 -14.16 -5.42
N LEU A 223 1.99 -15.49 -5.38
CA LEU A 223 1.90 -16.22 -4.12
C LEU A 223 2.98 -15.81 -3.11
N LEU A 224 4.23 -15.64 -3.57
CA LEU A 224 5.33 -15.20 -2.72
C LEU A 224 5.15 -13.76 -2.25
N ASP A 225 4.75 -12.86 -3.15
CA ASP A 225 4.54 -11.46 -2.84
C ASP A 225 3.35 -11.32 -1.86
N LEU A 226 2.25 -12.05 -2.04
CA LEU A 226 1.14 -12.13 -1.08
C LEU A 226 1.60 -12.60 0.30
N HIS A 227 2.44 -13.64 0.36
CA HIS A 227 2.99 -14.15 1.62
C HIS A 227 3.86 -13.11 2.33
N ASP A 228 4.73 -12.42 1.59
CA ASP A 228 5.65 -11.43 2.14
C ASP A 228 4.90 -10.16 2.57
N THR A 229 3.95 -9.66 1.76
CA THR A 229 3.03 -8.56 2.14
C THR A 229 2.21 -8.92 3.37
N SER A 230 1.61 -10.11 3.41
CA SER A 230 0.84 -10.57 4.58
C SER A 230 1.68 -10.60 5.86
N THR A 231 2.93 -11.03 5.75
CA THR A 231 3.83 -11.08 6.91
C THR A 231 4.13 -9.67 7.42
N ARG A 232 4.34 -8.71 6.51
CA ARG A 232 4.50 -7.27 6.84
C ARG A 232 3.25 -6.72 7.52
N LEU A 233 2.07 -6.88 6.92
CA LEU A 233 0.81 -6.33 7.45
C LEU A 233 0.50 -6.82 8.86
N VAL A 234 0.80 -8.08 9.16
CA VAL A 234 0.59 -8.63 10.52
C VAL A 234 1.65 -8.12 11.50
N ASP A 235 2.88 -7.88 11.05
CA ASP A 235 3.91 -7.29 11.89
C ASP A 235 3.59 -5.84 12.25
N ASP A 236 3.04 -5.09 11.29
CA ASP A 236 2.84 -3.65 11.35
C ASP A 236 1.36 -3.22 11.38
N ALA A 237 0.47 -4.09 11.86
CA ALA A 237 -0.98 -3.86 11.87
C ALA A 237 -1.39 -2.60 12.67
N ALA A 238 -0.55 -2.14 13.60
CA ALA A 238 -0.77 -0.91 14.35
C ALA A 238 -0.74 0.35 13.46
N ALA A 239 -0.26 0.26 12.22
CA ALA A 239 -0.37 1.34 11.24
C ALA A 239 -1.83 1.57 10.76
N ILE A 240 -2.75 0.62 11.02
CA ILE A 240 -4.13 0.67 10.58
C ILE A 240 -5.05 1.07 11.73
N SER A 241 -5.70 2.23 11.59
CA SER A 241 -6.69 2.77 12.54
C SER A 241 -8.13 2.73 12.02
N THR A 242 -8.34 2.32 10.76
CA THR A 242 -9.66 2.23 10.13
C THR A 242 -10.63 1.35 10.94
N PRO A 243 -11.87 1.78 11.20
CA PRO A 243 -12.89 0.95 11.83
C PRO A 243 -13.02 -0.41 11.15
N THR A 244 -12.97 -1.50 11.93
CA THR A 244 -12.78 -2.84 11.40
C THR A 244 -13.78 -3.84 11.95
N LEU A 245 -14.45 -4.58 11.07
CA LEU A 245 -15.14 -5.82 11.42
C LEU A 245 -14.40 -7.00 10.76
N MET A 246 -14.04 -8.02 11.53
CA MET A 246 -13.33 -9.18 11.01
C MET A 246 -14.07 -10.49 11.33
N PHE A 247 -14.27 -11.32 10.31
CA PHE A 247 -14.83 -12.67 10.47
C PHE A 247 -13.75 -13.74 10.33
N VAL A 248 -13.71 -14.70 11.25
CA VAL A 248 -12.75 -15.82 11.22
C VAL A 248 -13.52 -17.14 11.13
N SER A 249 -13.44 -17.83 9.99
CA SER A 249 -14.05 -19.16 9.84
C SER A 249 -13.32 -20.22 10.64
N GLY A 250 -14.03 -20.95 11.49
CA GLY A 250 -13.52 -21.92 12.46
C GLY A 250 -13.03 -23.25 11.87
N ARG A 251 -13.58 -23.70 10.73
CA ARG A 251 -13.19 -24.93 10.03
C ARG A 251 -12.58 -24.63 8.66
N ASP A 252 -11.70 -23.64 8.62
CA ASP A 252 -11.07 -23.18 7.38
C ASP A 252 -9.95 -24.13 6.91
N TYR A 253 -10.07 -24.68 5.69
CA TYR A 253 -9.06 -25.55 5.09
C TYR A 253 -7.93 -24.81 4.37
N VAL A 254 -8.07 -23.51 4.12
CA VAL A 254 -7.22 -22.74 3.21
C VAL A 254 -6.24 -21.87 3.98
N VAL A 255 -6.67 -21.23 5.07
CA VAL A 255 -5.85 -20.25 5.80
C VAL A 255 -5.74 -20.57 7.29
N ARG A 256 -4.70 -20.05 7.96
CA ARG A 256 -4.53 -20.19 9.41
C ARG A 256 -5.20 -19.03 10.15
N GLN A 257 -5.86 -19.35 11.27
CA GLN A 257 -6.63 -18.40 12.07
C GLN A 257 -5.77 -17.62 13.07
N ASP A 258 -4.72 -18.22 13.62
CA ASP A 258 -3.83 -17.60 14.62
C ASP A 258 -3.24 -16.28 14.11
N VAL A 259 -2.92 -16.22 12.82
CA VAL A 259 -2.37 -15.04 12.17
C VAL A 259 -3.44 -13.94 11.99
N GLN A 260 -4.71 -14.31 11.82
CA GLN A 260 -5.83 -13.36 11.71
C GLN A 260 -6.09 -12.71 13.06
N HIS A 261 -6.17 -13.49 14.14
CA HIS A 261 -6.28 -12.97 15.51
C HIS A 261 -5.13 -12.03 15.85
N ARG A 262 -3.88 -12.44 15.57
CA ARG A 262 -2.71 -11.59 15.81
C ARG A 262 -2.76 -10.26 15.04
N PHE A 263 -3.25 -10.25 13.80
CA PHE A 263 -3.46 -9.02 13.04
C PHE A 263 -4.48 -8.12 13.75
N PHE A 264 -5.65 -8.67 14.09
CA PHE A 264 -6.73 -7.92 14.74
C PHE A 264 -6.32 -7.34 16.10
N ASP A 265 -5.66 -8.14 16.94
CA ASP A 265 -5.21 -7.71 18.27
C ASP A 265 -4.28 -6.49 18.17
N ARG A 266 -3.46 -6.44 17.11
CA ARG A 266 -2.47 -5.38 16.86
C ARG A 266 -3.01 -4.14 16.15
N LEU A 267 -4.22 -4.17 15.58
CA LEU A 267 -4.83 -2.97 14.98
C LEU A 267 -4.92 -1.82 15.98
N SER A 268 -4.62 -0.61 15.55
CA SER A 268 -4.76 0.60 16.35
C SER A 268 -6.18 1.20 16.31
N SER A 269 -7.07 0.63 15.51
CA SER A 269 -8.48 1.04 15.48
C SER A 269 -9.14 0.87 16.84
N THR A 270 -9.78 1.93 17.33
CA THR A 270 -10.61 1.93 18.54
C THR A 270 -11.94 1.24 18.31
N GLU A 271 -12.42 1.24 17.07
CA GLU A 271 -13.71 0.70 16.64
C GLU A 271 -13.48 -0.62 15.88
N LYS A 272 -13.09 -1.68 16.60
CA LYS A 272 -12.79 -2.98 16.00
C LYS A 272 -13.56 -4.13 16.65
N HIS A 273 -14.13 -5.00 15.82
CA HIS A 273 -14.89 -6.18 16.23
C HIS A 273 -14.40 -7.42 15.48
N ILE A 274 -14.33 -8.56 16.19
CA ILE A 274 -13.97 -9.86 15.62
C ILE A 274 -15.02 -10.91 15.97
N GLU A 275 -15.41 -11.70 14.99
CA GLU A 275 -16.37 -12.79 15.15
C GLU A 275 -15.79 -14.10 14.58
N THR A 276 -15.55 -15.07 15.47
CA THR A 276 -15.14 -16.42 15.07
C THR A 276 -16.37 -17.28 14.81
N LEU A 277 -16.42 -17.92 13.63
CA LEU A 277 -17.55 -18.68 13.11
C LEU A 277 -17.24 -20.19 13.17
N PRO A 278 -17.54 -20.91 14.27
CA PRO A 278 -16.89 -22.19 14.58
C PRO A 278 -17.11 -23.30 13.55
N LYS A 279 -18.23 -23.25 12.82
CA LYS A 279 -18.62 -24.27 11.83
C LYS A 279 -18.29 -23.88 10.39
N PHE A 280 -18.01 -22.61 10.11
CA PHE A 280 -17.87 -22.12 8.74
C PHE A 280 -16.59 -22.63 8.06
N TYR A 281 -16.69 -22.88 6.76
CA TYR A 281 -15.56 -23.06 5.85
C TYR A 281 -15.05 -21.71 5.32
N HIS A 282 -14.11 -21.76 4.37
CA HIS A 282 -13.37 -20.59 3.89
C HIS A 282 -14.27 -19.52 3.20
N SER A 283 -15.40 -19.93 2.60
CA SER A 283 -16.32 -19.06 1.84
C SER A 283 -17.31 -18.34 2.73
N THR A 284 -16.86 -17.52 3.67
CA THR A 284 -17.74 -16.89 4.68
C THR A 284 -19.01 -16.25 4.10
N PHE A 285 -18.90 -15.43 3.04
CA PHE A 285 -20.07 -14.80 2.40
C PHE A 285 -20.83 -15.69 1.40
N TRP A 286 -20.39 -16.92 1.17
CA TRP A 286 -21.06 -17.93 0.32
C TRP A 286 -21.32 -19.23 1.08
N GLU A 287 -21.36 -19.18 2.42
CA GLU A 287 -21.70 -20.32 3.26
C GLU A 287 -23.20 -20.60 3.27
N LYS A 288 -23.57 -21.81 3.70
CA LYS A 288 -24.97 -22.23 3.83
C LYS A 288 -25.75 -21.32 4.79
N ASP A 289 -25.14 -21.01 5.93
CA ASP A 289 -25.74 -20.17 6.97
C ASP A 289 -25.23 -18.71 6.90
N ARG A 290 -24.97 -18.17 5.70
CA ARG A 290 -24.34 -16.84 5.50
C ARG A 290 -25.18 -15.63 5.89
N ALA A 291 -26.51 -15.75 5.92
CA ALA A 291 -27.40 -14.60 6.07
C ALA A 291 -27.13 -13.72 7.31
N PRO A 292 -26.89 -14.28 8.52
CA PRO A 292 -26.53 -13.47 9.69
C PRO A 292 -25.22 -12.69 9.51
N ILE A 293 -24.26 -13.24 8.77
CA ILE A 293 -22.95 -12.60 8.55
C ILE A 293 -23.07 -11.42 7.59
N ILE A 294 -23.88 -11.59 6.55
CA ILE A 294 -24.19 -10.52 5.61
C ILE A 294 -24.98 -9.40 6.31
N GLN A 295 -25.96 -9.75 7.14
CA GLN A 295 -26.72 -8.76 7.93
C GLN A 295 -25.84 -8.05 8.95
N ARG A 296 -24.95 -8.77 9.64
CA ARG A 296 -23.99 -8.17 10.57
C ARG A 296 -23.03 -7.21 9.88
N THR A 297 -22.59 -7.57 8.67
CA THR A 297 -21.77 -6.71 7.81
C THR A 297 -22.53 -5.43 7.45
N ALA A 298 -23.75 -5.55 6.94
CA ALA A 298 -24.58 -4.40 6.57
C ALA A 298 -24.85 -3.48 7.77
N ALA A 299 -25.19 -4.05 8.94
CA ALA A 299 -25.43 -3.30 10.16
C ALA A 299 -24.19 -2.50 10.60
N PHE A 300 -23.01 -3.13 10.59
CA PHE A 300 -21.76 -2.44 10.89
C PHE A 300 -21.48 -1.30 9.91
N LEU A 301 -21.65 -1.55 8.60
CA LEU A 301 -21.39 -0.53 7.59
C LEU A 301 -22.36 0.65 7.69
N ASN A 302 -23.67 0.40 7.88
CA ASN A 302 -24.68 1.45 8.04
C ASN A 302 -24.39 2.30 9.28
N GLU A 303 -24.10 1.66 10.43
CA GLU A 303 -23.72 2.35 11.66
C GLU A 303 -22.50 3.27 11.44
N ARG A 304 -21.51 2.81 10.67
CA ARG A 304 -20.33 3.63 10.33
C ARG A 304 -20.64 4.75 9.35
N PHE A 305 -21.52 4.54 8.37
CA PHE A 305 -21.94 5.61 7.46
C PHE A 305 -22.74 6.71 8.18
N GLU A 306 -23.53 6.35 9.20
CA GLU A 306 -24.29 7.29 10.03
C GLU A 306 -23.41 8.03 11.07
N SER A 307 -22.26 7.46 11.45
CA SER A 307 -21.35 8.09 12.40
C SER A 307 -20.56 9.25 11.77
N THR A 308 -19.92 10.08 12.61
CA THR A 308 -18.86 10.98 12.12
C THR A 308 -17.59 10.17 11.86
N ASN A 309 -16.85 10.51 10.80
CA ASN A 309 -15.52 9.94 10.56
C ASN A 309 -14.48 10.85 11.23
N PRO A 310 -13.89 10.48 12.38
CA PRO A 310 -12.97 11.36 13.08
C PRO A 310 -11.71 11.57 12.23
N LYS A 311 -11.35 12.83 11.98
CA LYS A 311 -10.05 13.18 11.41
C LYS A 311 -8.99 13.05 12.51
N LEU A 312 -8.43 11.84 12.66
CA LEU A 312 -7.39 11.57 13.65
C LEU A 312 -6.16 12.45 13.42
N GLY A 313 -5.63 13.03 14.50
CA GLY A 313 -4.41 13.82 14.48
C GLY A 313 -3.15 12.96 14.42
N SER A 314 -2.04 13.54 13.97
CA SER A 314 -0.74 12.88 13.86
C SER A 314 -0.28 12.25 15.17
N ASN A 315 -0.49 12.93 16.30
CA ASN A 315 -0.12 12.42 17.62
C ASN A 315 -0.94 11.19 18.05
N GLU A 316 -2.23 11.13 17.72
CA GLU A 316 -3.08 9.96 18.00
C GLU A 316 -2.63 8.75 17.18
N LEU A 317 -2.27 8.98 15.91
CA LEU A 317 -1.80 7.96 14.98
C LEU A 317 -0.37 7.45 15.30
N SER A 318 0.39 8.21 16.07
CA SER A 318 1.79 7.89 16.41
C SER A 318 1.99 6.76 17.41
N GLN A 319 0.93 6.29 18.10
CA GLN A 319 1.06 5.37 19.22
C GLN A 319 1.74 4.05 18.85
N GLY A 320 1.34 3.43 17.73
CA GLY A 320 1.89 2.16 17.26
C GLY A 320 3.37 2.26 16.90
N SER A 321 3.73 3.28 16.11
CA SER A 321 5.11 3.52 15.69
C SER A 321 6.02 3.90 16.88
N LYS A 322 5.53 4.69 17.85
CA LYS A 322 6.25 5.02 19.09
C LYS A 322 6.47 3.79 19.97
N ALA A 323 5.47 2.93 20.12
CA ALA A 323 5.62 1.68 20.89
C ALA A 323 6.69 0.76 20.27
N LYS A 324 6.68 0.61 18.93
CA LYS A 324 7.73 -0.13 18.21
C LYS A 324 9.10 0.49 18.43
N TYR A 325 9.23 1.81 18.29
CA TYR A 325 10.47 2.54 18.51
C TYR A 325 11.02 2.34 19.94
N ALA A 326 10.17 2.49 20.97
CA ALA A 326 10.54 2.25 22.36
C ALA A 326 11.03 0.81 22.60
N SER A 327 10.40 -0.18 21.95
CA SER A 327 10.82 -1.59 22.05
C SER A 327 12.23 -1.84 21.49
N LEU A 328 12.66 -1.07 20.49
CA LEU A 328 13.97 -1.19 19.88
C LEU A 328 15.08 -0.60 20.76
N GLN A 329 14.74 0.34 21.65
CA GLN A 329 15.67 0.91 22.62
C GLN A 329 15.97 -0.05 23.77
N GLN A 330 15.01 -0.92 24.13
CA GLN A 330 15.21 -1.96 25.15
C GLN A 330 16.26 -2.98 24.70
N PRO A 331 17.03 -3.64 25.58
CA PRO A 331 18.02 -4.63 25.17
C PRO A 331 17.38 -5.85 24.49
N ALA A 332 17.97 -6.33 23.39
CA ALA A 332 17.55 -7.58 22.77
C ALA A 332 17.86 -8.79 23.65
N SER A 333 17.17 -9.92 23.41
CA SER A 333 17.47 -11.19 24.06
C SER A 333 18.95 -11.60 23.90
N LEU A 334 19.48 -12.37 24.84
CA LEU A 334 20.89 -12.79 24.86
C LEU A 334 21.32 -13.44 23.52
N VAL A 335 20.51 -14.35 22.99
CA VAL A 335 20.77 -15.02 21.71
C VAL A 335 20.86 -14.00 20.57
N ARG A 336 19.92 -13.07 20.49
CA ARG A 336 19.93 -12.02 19.46
C ARG A 336 21.14 -11.09 19.60
N ARG A 337 21.52 -10.72 20.82
CA ARG A 337 22.70 -9.88 21.07
C ARG A 337 23.97 -10.52 20.51
N VAL A 338 24.17 -11.81 20.72
CA VAL A 338 25.31 -12.55 20.16
C VAL A 338 25.28 -12.52 18.63
N LEU A 339 24.12 -12.76 18.02
CA LEU A 339 23.96 -12.71 16.56
C LEU A 339 24.27 -11.32 15.99
N PHE A 340 23.76 -10.24 16.61
CA PHE A 340 24.03 -8.87 16.17
C PHE A 340 25.48 -8.47 16.38
N ALA A 341 26.13 -8.92 17.46
CA ALA A 341 27.56 -8.70 17.66
C ALA A 341 28.38 -9.38 16.55
N ALA A 342 28.07 -10.62 16.19
CA ALA A 342 28.72 -11.33 15.10
C ALA A 342 28.52 -10.61 13.75
N GLN A 343 27.31 -10.11 13.47
CA GLN A 343 27.02 -9.32 12.27
C GLN A 343 27.83 -8.02 12.24
N ARG A 344 27.91 -7.31 13.36
CA ARG A 344 28.69 -6.07 13.48
C ARG A 344 30.18 -6.34 13.21
N ILE A 345 30.74 -7.41 13.79
CA ILE A 345 32.12 -7.84 13.53
C ILE A 345 32.32 -8.14 12.05
N GLY A 346 31.39 -8.86 11.42
CA GLY A 346 31.46 -9.14 9.98
C GLY A 346 31.50 -7.87 9.13
N LEU A 347 30.67 -6.87 9.46
CA LEU A 347 30.62 -5.59 8.75
C LEU A 347 31.86 -4.70 8.98
N THR A 348 32.43 -4.70 10.19
CA THR A 348 33.63 -3.92 10.51
C THR A 348 34.93 -4.57 10.04
N THR A 349 34.90 -5.87 9.72
CA THR A 349 36.05 -6.62 9.20
C THR A 349 35.94 -6.84 7.69
N ALA A 350 35.38 -7.97 7.26
CA ALA A 350 35.23 -8.35 5.86
C ALA A 350 34.37 -7.36 5.06
N GLY A 351 33.41 -6.70 5.72
CA GLY A 351 32.57 -5.67 5.10
C GLY A 351 33.34 -4.49 4.54
N ARG A 352 34.51 -4.13 5.11
CA ARG A 352 35.33 -2.99 4.62
C ARG A 352 35.92 -3.19 3.22
N LEU A 353 35.85 -4.40 2.67
CA LEU A 353 36.18 -4.67 1.27
C LEU A 353 35.14 -4.07 0.29
N SER A 354 33.93 -3.77 0.78
CA SER A 354 32.91 -3.03 0.04
C SER A 354 33.10 -1.52 0.20
N ARG A 355 33.04 -0.79 -0.91
CA ARG A 355 33.11 0.67 -0.91
C ARG A 355 31.92 1.28 -0.19
N GLY A 356 30.71 0.76 -0.43
CA GLY A 356 29.49 1.25 0.23
C GLY A 356 29.51 1.05 1.75
N VAL A 357 29.91 -0.13 2.21
CA VAL A 357 30.06 -0.40 3.66
C VAL A 357 31.13 0.50 4.27
N LYS A 358 32.25 0.73 3.57
CA LYS A 358 33.30 1.64 4.03
C LYS A 358 32.78 3.08 4.18
N ILE A 359 32.08 3.61 3.17
CA ILE A 359 31.46 4.95 3.23
C ILE A 359 30.48 5.04 4.40
N GLY A 360 29.65 4.02 4.60
CA GLY A 360 28.69 3.97 5.71
C GLY A 360 29.32 3.99 7.10
N TRP A 361 30.50 3.38 7.27
CA TRP A 361 31.26 3.47 8.53
C TRP A 361 32.02 4.80 8.70
N GLU A 362 32.42 5.43 7.60
CA GLU A 362 33.17 6.70 7.62
C GLU A 362 32.27 7.92 7.82
N SER A 363 31.05 7.89 7.27
CA SER A 363 30.15 9.05 7.21
C SER A 363 28.74 8.81 7.79
N GLY A 364 28.42 7.57 8.18
CA GLY A 364 27.06 7.14 8.54
C GLY A 364 26.33 6.47 7.38
N PHE A 365 25.52 5.45 7.66
CA PHE A 365 24.78 4.72 6.61
C PHE A 365 23.61 5.53 6.02
N ASP A 366 23.13 6.53 6.76
CA ASP A 366 22.07 7.48 6.38
C ASP A 366 22.61 8.80 5.80
N SER A 367 23.93 8.89 5.53
CA SER A 367 24.56 10.10 5.00
C SER A 367 24.29 10.31 3.50
N GLY A 368 24.40 11.55 3.03
CA GLY A 368 24.28 11.89 1.61
C GLY A 368 25.28 11.12 0.73
N GLN A 369 26.51 10.91 1.20
CA GLN A 369 27.55 10.15 0.48
C GLN A 369 27.22 8.66 0.35
N SER A 370 26.70 8.05 1.42
CA SER A 370 26.22 6.67 1.42
C SER A 370 25.07 6.50 0.40
N LEU A 371 24.13 7.45 0.40
CA LEU A 371 23.00 7.45 -0.52
C LEU A 371 23.42 7.66 -1.98
N ASP A 372 24.39 8.53 -2.27
CA ASP A 372 24.92 8.70 -3.64
C ASP A 372 25.52 7.40 -4.19
N HIS A 373 26.33 6.69 -3.39
CA HIS A 373 26.85 5.36 -3.78
C HIS A 373 25.72 4.37 -4.10
N VAL A 374 24.68 4.37 -3.26
CA VAL A 374 23.48 3.53 -3.47
C VAL A 374 22.75 3.91 -4.75
N TYR A 375 22.62 5.20 -5.07
CA TYR A 375 21.99 5.68 -6.30
C TYR A 375 22.79 5.34 -7.55
N ARG A 376 24.13 5.43 -7.50
CA ARG A 376 25.01 5.03 -8.62
C ARG A 376 24.91 3.54 -8.94
N ASN A 377 24.59 2.69 -7.96
CA ASN A 377 24.37 1.24 -8.12
C ASN A 377 25.54 0.51 -8.83
N ARG A 378 26.76 0.97 -8.60
CA ARG A 378 28.00 0.40 -9.16
C ARG A 378 28.83 -0.21 -8.03
N ALA A 379 29.20 -1.47 -8.21
CA ALA A 379 30.05 -2.16 -7.24
C ALA A 379 31.51 -1.71 -7.42
N GLU A 380 32.04 -1.03 -6.40
CA GLU A 380 33.33 -0.33 -6.42
C GLU A 380 34.31 -0.87 -5.36
N GLY A 381 34.07 -2.10 -4.88
CA GLY A 381 35.01 -2.79 -4.00
C GLY A 381 36.40 -2.95 -4.64
N THR A 382 37.43 -2.92 -3.81
CA THR A 382 38.84 -2.87 -4.27
C THR A 382 39.34 -4.19 -4.85
N THR A 383 38.75 -5.32 -4.46
CA THR A 383 39.11 -6.68 -4.92
C THR A 383 37.91 -7.37 -5.60
N PRO A 384 38.08 -8.50 -6.32
CA PRO A 384 36.95 -9.27 -6.84
C PRO A 384 35.95 -9.69 -5.75
N LEU A 385 36.46 -10.14 -4.59
CA LEU A 385 35.65 -10.42 -3.42
C LEU A 385 34.98 -9.13 -2.90
N GLY A 386 35.71 -8.02 -2.83
CA GLY A 386 35.16 -6.72 -2.44
C GLY A 386 34.03 -6.25 -3.34
N ARG A 387 34.16 -6.37 -4.68
CA ARG A 387 33.09 -6.05 -5.63
C ARG A 387 31.89 -6.96 -5.46
N TRP A 388 32.11 -8.24 -5.15
CA TRP A 388 31.03 -9.16 -4.84
C TRP A 388 30.29 -8.77 -3.54
N VAL A 389 31.02 -8.45 -2.46
CA VAL A 389 30.43 -7.96 -1.19
C VAL A 389 29.67 -6.66 -1.44
N ASP A 390 30.26 -5.72 -2.17
CA ASP A 390 29.66 -4.42 -2.47
C ASP A 390 28.38 -4.56 -3.31
N ARG A 391 28.37 -5.49 -4.27
CA ARG A 391 27.16 -5.83 -5.02
C ARG A 391 26.07 -6.41 -4.13
N ASN A 392 26.42 -7.26 -3.15
CA ASN A 392 25.45 -7.80 -2.20
C ASN A 392 24.93 -6.71 -1.25
N TYR A 393 25.80 -5.81 -0.79
CA TYR A 393 25.41 -4.60 -0.07
C TYR A 393 24.39 -3.85 -0.92
N LEU A 394 24.72 -3.37 -2.12
CA LEU A 394 23.82 -2.62 -3.00
C LEU A 394 22.49 -3.35 -3.30
N ASN A 395 22.50 -4.68 -3.35
CA ASN A 395 21.32 -5.52 -3.59
C ASN A 395 20.48 -5.82 -2.34
N SER A 396 20.87 -5.33 -1.16
CA SER A 396 20.06 -5.42 0.06
C SER A 396 18.68 -4.78 -0.16
N ILE A 397 17.70 -5.22 0.60
CA ILE A 397 16.31 -4.77 0.39
C ILE A 397 16.14 -3.28 0.69
N GLY A 398 16.78 -2.75 1.74
CA GLY A 398 16.73 -1.31 2.06
C GLY A 398 17.28 -0.45 0.93
N TRP A 399 18.44 -0.80 0.36
CA TRP A 399 19.04 -0.02 -0.73
C TRP A 399 18.30 -0.15 -2.07
N ARG A 400 17.67 -1.31 -2.33
CA ARG A 400 16.74 -1.44 -3.45
C ARG A 400 15.52 -0.54 -3.27
N GLY A 401 14.98 -0.45 -2.05
CA GLY A 401 13.91 0.47 -1.69
C GLY A 401 14.30 1.93 -1.92
N ILE A 402 15.48 2.36 -1.45
CA ILE A 402 15.98 3.73 -1.65
C ILE A 402 16.13 4.08 -3.14
N ARG A 403 16.60 3.15 -3.96
CA ARG A 403 16.63 3.39 -5.43
C ARG A 403 15.23 3.50 -6.02
N GLY A 404 14.27 2.71 -5.54
CA GLY A 404 12.85 2.85 -5.91
C GLY A 404 12.29 4.21 -5.51
N ARG A 405 12.61 4.69 -4.31
CA ARG A 405 12.27 6.05 -3.84
C ARG A 405 12.78 7.12 -4.79
N LYS A 406 14.04 7.05 -5.24
CA LYS A 406 14.58 8.01 -6.23
C LYS A 406 13.75 8.04 -7.52
N VAL A 407 13.41 6.87 -8.05
CA VAL A 407 12.59 6.79 -9.27
C VAL A 407 11.23 7.45 -9.06
N HIS A 408 10.56 7.16 -7.95
CA HIS A 408 9.26 7.78 -7.64
C HIS A 408 9.37 9.29 -7.39
N MET A 409 10.45 9.76 -6.77
CA MET A 409 10.74 11.20 -6.62
C MET A 409 10.86 11.88 -7.97
N GLU A 410 11.63 11.29 -8.90
CA GLU A 410 11.80 11.81 -10.25
C GLU A 410 10.48 11.85 -11.02
N GLU A 411 9.70 10.77 -10.99
CA GLU A 411 8.40 10.68 -11.67
C GLU A 411 7.38 11.71 -11.14
N LEU A 412 7.26 11.87 -9.83
CA LEU A 412 6.32 12.83 -9.24
C LEU A 412 6.81 14.28 -9.36
N LEU A 413 8.11 14.51 -9.34
CA LEU A 413 8.68 15.82 -9.61
C LEU A 413 8.46 16.23 -11.08
N ASP A 414 8.71 15.33 -12.03
CA ASP A 414 8.41 15.55 -13.45
C ASP A 414 6.92 15.91 -13.66
N LYS A 415 6.01 15.22 -12.94
CA LYS A 415 4.58 15.52 -12.97
C LYS A 415 4.25 16.90 -12.38
N ALA A 416 4.81 17.24 -11.22
CA ALA A 416 4.57 18.54 -10.58
C ALA A 416 5.10 19.70 -11.45
N ILE A 417 6.29 19.54 -12.04
CA ILE A 417 6.88 20.49 -12.99
C ILE A 417 5.94 20.71 -14.18
N ALA A 418 5.42 19.65 -14.79
CA ALA A 418 4.50 19.77 -15.92
C ALA A 418 3.22 20.57 -15.54
N GLN A 419 2.64 20.28 -14.38
CA GLN A 419 1.43 20.98 -13.90
C GLN A 419 1.69 22.45 -13.56
N VAL A 420 2.86 22.79 -13.01
CA VAL A 420 3.23 24.20 -12.77
C VAL A 420 3.52 24.91 -14.10
N ALA A 421 4.23 24.27 -15.02
CA ALA A 421 4.58 24.83 -16.33
C ALA A 421 3.32 25.24 -17.12
N GLU A 422 2.27 24.43 -17.08
CA GLU A 422 0.99 24.71 -17.73
C GLU A 422 0.26 25.92 -17.13
N ARG A 423 0.50 26.24 -15.85
CA ARG A 423 -0.23 27.29 -15.11
C ARG A 423 0.51 28.63 -15.06
N GLU A 424 1.82 28.61 -14.75
CA GLU A 424 2.56 29.82 -14.33
C GLU A 424 3.76 30.17 -15.22
N GLY A 425 4.18 29.26 -16.10
CA GLY A 425 5.32 29.47 -16.99
C GLY A 425 6.69 29.38 -16.30
N GLU A 426 6.94 30.12 -15.22
CA GLU A 426 8.17 30.02 -14.41
C GLU A 426 8.03 29.03 -13.25
N ILE A 427 9.11 28.31 -12.91
CA ILE A 427 9.07 27.20 -11.95
C ILE A 427 10.18 27.38 -10.92
N THR A 428 9.83 27.64 -9.68
CA THR A 428 10.76 27.68 -8.55
C THR A 428 10.60 26.44 -7.68
N ILE A 429 11.70 25.68 -7.54
CA ILE A 429 11.80 24.50 -6.67
C ILE A 429 12.62 24.87 -5.43
N LEU A 430 12.10 24.58 -4.24
CA LEU A 430 12.84 24.65 -2.99
C LEU A 430 12.98 23.26 -2.40
N ASP A 431 14.21 22.77 -2.28
CA ASP A 431 14.50 21.53 -1.56
C ASP A 431 15.16 21.86 -0.23
N ILE A 432 14.48 21.57 0.88
CA ILE A 432 14.96 21.98 2.21
C ILE A 432 15.98 20.99 2.80
N ALA A 433 16.16 19.82 2.19
CA ALA A 433 17.00 18.73 2.70
C ALA A 433 17.66 17.97 1.54
N ALA A 434 18.30 18.71 0.65
CA ALA A 434 18.71 18.22 -0.66
C ALA A 434 19.88 17.23 -0.60
N GLY A 435 20.75 17.32 0.41
CA GLY A 435 22.09 16.75 0.36
C GLY A 435 22.80 17.19 -0.94
N PRO A 436 23.34 16.24 -1.73
CA PRO A 436 23.85 16.53 -3.08
C PRO A 436 22.79 16.90 -4.13
N GLY A 437 21.50 16.73 -3.85
CA GLY A 437 20.40 17.16 -4.73
C GLY A 437 20.30 16.42 -6.06
N ARG A 438 20.91 15.24 -6.19
CA ARG A 438 21.05 14.50 -7.46
C ARG A 438 19.73 14.34 -8.22
N TYR A 439 18.65 13.94 -7.53
CA TYR A 439 17.36 13.72 -8.19
C TYR A 439 16.75 15.01 -8.73
N VAL A 440 16.91 16.16 -8.05
CA VAL A 440 16.46 17.46 -8.57
C VAL A 440 17.32 17.88 -9.76
N ILE A 441 18.65 17.80 -9.63
CA ILE A 441 19.59 18.20 -10.67
C ILE A 441 19.39 17.38 -11.95
N GLU A 442 19.26 16.05 -11.83
CA GLU A 442 18.99 15.16 -12.97
C GLU A 442 17.63 15.44 -13.60
N THR A 443 16.61 15.78 -12.80
CA THR A 443 15.27 16.13 -13.28
C THR A 443 15.27 17.45 -14.06
N ILE A 444 15.94 18.49 -13.57
CA ILE A 444 16.13 19.74 -14.32
C ILE A 444 16.92 19.47 -15.61
N GLY A 445 17.91 18.58 -15.54
CA GLY A 445 18.68 18.13 -16.70
C GLY A 445 17.85 17.46 -17.80
N ARG A 446 16.73 16.79 -17.44
CA ARG A 446 15.76 16.23 -18.40
C ARG A 446 14.78 17.29 -18.93
N ASN A 447 14.48 18.31 -18.13
CA ASN A 447 13.51 19.38 -18.44
C ASN A 447 14.17 20.72 -18.83
N LYS A 448 15.31 20.68 -19.54
CA LYS A 448 16.11 21.89 -19.86
C LYS A 448 15.36 22.97 -20.65
N SER A 449 14.32 22.60 -21.39
CA SER A 449 13.48 23.52 -22.16
C SER A 449 12.57 24.40 -21.28
N LEU A 450 12.32 24.00 -20.03
CA LEU A 450 11.48 24.75 -19.10
C LEU A 450 12.32 25.73 -18.27
N PRO A 451 11.77 26.90 -17.89
CA PRO A 451 12.46 27.90 -17.09
C PRO A 451 12.41 27.54 -15.60
N ILE A 452 13.13 26.47 -15.23
CA ILE A 452 13.21 25.97 -13.86
C ILE A 452 14.39 26.64 -13.12
N ARG A 453 14.10 27.20 -11.94
CA ARG A 453 15.09 27.59 -10.93
C ARG A 453 14.94 26.71 -9.70
N ALA A 454 16.05 26.33 -9.09
CA ALA A 454 16.05 25.53 -7.87
C ALA A 454 16.93 26.12 -6.78
N ILE A 455 16.45 26.08 -5.55
CA ILE A 455 17.17 26.42 -4.33
C ILE A 455 17.33 25.11 -3.54
N LEU A 456 18.56 24.62 -3.44
CA LEU A 456 18.89 23.35 -2.77
C LEU A 456 19.57 23.65 -1.44
N CYS A 457 18.91 23.25 -0.35
CA CYS A 457 19.34 23.53 1.00
C CYS A 457 19.78 22.26 1.73
N ASP A 458 20.82 22.36 2.55
CA ASP A 458 21.20 21.31 3.50
C ASP A 458 22.01 21.92 4.66
N ARG A 459 22.08 21.23 5.80
CA ARG A 459 22.98 21.58 6.89
C ARG A 459 24.42 21.16 6.58
N ASP A 460 24.60 20.05 5.87
CA ASP A 460 25.89 19.50 5.49
C ASP A 460 26.49 20.24 4.29
N ARG A 461 27.58 20.96 4.55
CA ARG A 461 28.35 21.65 3.51
C ARG A 461 28.97 20.68 2.51
N GLY A 462 29.33 19.46 2.92
CA GLY A 462 29.92 18.44 2.05
C GLY A 462 28.97 18.06 0.91
N GLY A 463 27.74 17.69 1.26
CA GLY A 463 26.69 17.39 0.28
C GLY A 463 26.43 18.54 -0.71
N LEU A 464 26.40 19.79 -0.23
CA LEU A 464 26.18 20.95 -1.11
C LEU A 464 27.32 21.15 -2.13
N GLU A 465 28.58 20.95 -1.75
CA GLU A 465 29.71 21.06 -2.69
C GLU A 465 29.70 19.94 -3.75
N GLU A 466 29.30 18.72 -3.38
CA GLU A 466 29.08 17.63 -4.35
C GLU A 466 27.96 17.98 -5.34
N GLY A 467 26.86 18.55 -4.85
CA GLY A 467 25.76 19.03 -5.68
C GLY A 467 26.19 20.13 -6.66
N LYS A 468 26.99 21.11 -6.21
CA LYS A 468 27.56 22.15 -7.07
C LYS A 468 28.43 21.56 -8.18
N ALA A 469 29.27 20.56 -7.85
CA ALA A 469 30.10 19.89 -8.84
C ALA A 469 29.26 19.15 -9.89
N LEU A 470 28.18 18.47 -9.46
CA LEU A 470 27.24 17.80 -10.35
C LEU A 470 26.50 18.79 -11.26
N ALA A 471 25.93 19.87 -10.70
CA ALA A 471 25.25 20.92 -11.47
C ALA A 471 26.18 21.54 -12.52
N LYS A 472 27.44 21.80 -12.17
CA LYS A 472 28.47 22.28 -13.11
C LYS A 472 28.71 21.28 -14.24
N SER A 473 28.84 19.99 -13.93
CA SER A 473 29.08 18.95 -14.95
C SER A 473 27.93 18.80 -15.96
N LEU A 474 26.71 19.19 -15.57
CA LEU A 474 25.51 19.12 -16.42
C LEU A 474 25.15 20.46 -17.08
N GLY A 475 25.93 21.52 -16.81
CA GLY A 475 25.69 22.86 -17.34
C GLY A 475 24.43 23.52 -16.78
N LEU A 476 24.20 23.37 -15.46
CA LEU A 476 22.99 23.86 -14.77
C LEU A 476 23.33 24.86 -13.63
N SER A 477 24.57 25.35 -13.55
CA SER A 477 25.03 26.22 -12.46
C SER A 477 24.31 27.57 -12.39
N ASP A 478 23.74 28.03 -13.50
CA ASP A 478 22.94 29.25 -13.62
C ASP A 478 21.48 29.08 -13.16
N ARG A 479 21.04 27.82 -12.97
CA ARG A 479 19.66 27.48 -12.60
C ARG A 479 19.50 27.00 -11.16
N ILE A 480 20.62 26.71 -10.47
CA ILE A 480 20.60 26.04 -9.17
C ILE A 480 21.44 26.83 -8.17
N GLU A 481 20.77 27.33 -7.14
CA GLU A 481 21.38 27.95 -5.98
C GLU A 481 21.52 26.93 -4.85
N PHE A 482 22.66 26.93 -4.15
CA PHE A 482 22.90 26.05 -3.01
C PHE A 482 23.05 26.88 -1.74
N LYS A 483 22.27 26.58 -0.69
CA LYS A 483 22.28 27.32 0.58
C LYS A 483 22.51 26.38 1.76
N GLN A 484 23.33 26.81 2.71
CA GLN A 484 23.37 26.13 3.99
C GLN A 484 22.17 26.60 4.83
N SER A 485 21.27 25.70 5.19
CA SER A 485 20.04 26.03 5.92
C SER A 485 19.59 24.88 6.81
N ASP A 486 18.79 25.22 7.82
CA ASP A 486 18.20 24.25 8.74
C ASP A 486 16.76 23.94 8.35
N ALA A 487 16.50 22.70 7.94
CA ALA A 487 15.19 22.21 7.54
C ALA A 487 14.15 22.20 8.66
N PHE A 488 14.55 22.32 9.94
CA PHE A 488 13.65 22.34 11.08
C PHE A 488 13.42 23.74 11.66
N ASP A 489 14.14 24.76 11.18
CA ASP A 489 13.90 26.17 11.55
C ASP A 489 13.01 26.83 10.48
N PRO A 490 11.74 27.15 10.80
CA PRO A 490 10.83 27.79 9.85
C PRO A 490 11.38 29.12 9.29
N GLU A 491 12.11 29.88 10.12
CA GLU A 491 12.69 31.15 9.69
C GLU A 491 13.91 30.94 8.79
N ALA A 492 14.67 29.85 8.98
CA ALA A 492 15.74 29.48 8.05
C ALA A 492 15.19 29.08 6.68
N ILE A 493 14.07 28.36 6.63
CA ILE A 493 13.38 28.02 5.38
C ILE A 493 12.95 29.30 4.64
N LYS A 494 12.32 30.25 5.35
CA LYS A 494 11.93 31.56 4.77
C LYS A 494 13.14 32.34 4.25
N ARG A 495 14.21 32.45 5.04
CA ARG A 495 15.46 33.11 4.59
C ARG A 495 16.06 32.44 3.36
N ALA A 496 15.97 31.11 3.26
CA ALA A 496 16.47 30.38 2.10
C ALA A 496 15.63 30.62 0.84
N ALA A 497 14.30 30.69 0.96
CA ALA A 497 13.40 31.06 -0.13
C ALA A 497 13.61 32.52 -0.60
N GLY A 498 13.87 33.43 0.34
CA GLY A 498 13.98 34.86 0.06
C GLY A 498 12.65 35.43 -0.44
N ASP A 499 12.72 36.30 -1.45
CA ASP A 499 11.52 36.88 -2.09
C ASP A 499 10.93 35.99 -3.20
N SER A 500 11.42 34.76 -3.35
CA SER A 500 10.98 33.84 -4.42
C SER A 500 9.61 33.25 -4.09
N VAL A 501 8.70 33.24 -5.07
CA VAL A 501 7.45 32.46 -4.99
C VAL A 501 7.79 31.01 -5.28
N VAL A 502 7.71 30.13 -4.27
CA VAL A 502 8.06 28.71 -4.41
C VAL A 502 6.85 27.94 -4.96
N ASN A 503 6.96 27.32 -6.13
CA ASN A 503 5.86 26.52 -6.70
C ASN A 503 5.91 25.06 -6.22
N ILE A 504 7.12 24.54 -5.99
CA ILE A 504 7.36 23.16 -5.59
C ILE A 504 8.34 23.14 -4.42
N ALA A 505 7.90 22.68 -3.25
CA ALA A 505 8.77 22.38 -2.13
C ALA A 505 9.06 20.88 -2.08
N ILE A 506 10.28 20.52 -1.66
CA ILE A 506 10.74 19.14 -1.55
C ILE A 506 11.35 18.91 -0.16
N VAL A 507 11.00 17.77 0.44
CA VAL A 507 11.68 17.22 1.60
C VAL A 507 11.82 15.71 1.45
N SER A 508 13.05 15.22 1.29
CA SER A 508 13.30 13.81 1.00
C SER A 508 14.39 13.21 1.88
N GLY A 509 14.07 12.11 2.57
CA GLY A 509 15.01 11.36 3.38
C GLY A 509 15.47 12.10 4.65
N LEU A 510 14.62 12.99 5.17
CA LEU A 510 14.89 13.76 6.37
C LEU A 510 13.96 13.34 7.52
N TYR A 511 12.64 13.43 7.34
CA TYR A 511 11.66 13.21 8.41
C TYR A 511 11.73 11.79 9.00
N GLU A 512 12.13 10.82 8.19
CA GLU A 512 12.31 9.42 8.58
C GLU A 512 13.45 9.22 9.59
N LEU A 513 14.35 10.19 9.72
CA LEU A 513 15.52 10.13 10.60
C LEU A 513 15.22 10.58 12.03
N PHE A 514 14.15 11.36 12.23
CA PHE A 514 13.81 11.93 13.53
C PHE A 514 12.64 11.18 14.11
N PRO A 515 12.63 10.81 15.40
CA PRO A 515 11.52 10.10 16.01
C PRO A 515 10.38 11.02 16.44
N GLU A 516 10.59 12.31 16.67
CA GLU A 516 9.51 13.18 17.17
C GLU A 516 8.74 13.88 16.04
N ASN A 517 7.46 14.19 16.28
CA ASN A 517 6.63 14.92 15.32
C ASN A 517 6.88 16.43 15.35
N ALA A 518 7.16 17.00 16.53
CA ALA A 518 7.32 18.44 16.69
C ALA A 518 8.35 19.10 15.73
N PRO A 519 9.54 18.52 15.45
CA PRO A 519 10.44 19.09 14.45
C PRO A 519 9.83 19.05 13.04
N ILE A 520 9.13 17.98 12.69
CA ILE A 520 8.49 17.81 11.38
C ILE A 520 7.36 18.84 11.20
N GLU A 521 6.56 19.06 12.24
CA GLU A 521 5.52 20.10 12.27
C GLU A 521 6.12 21.49 12.01
N GLN A 522 7.24 21.83 12.65
CA GLN A 522 7.96 23.10 12.42
C GLN A 522 8.46 23.20 10.97
N SER A 523 9.07 22.14 10.46
CA SER A 523 9.55 22.07 9.08
C SER A 523 8.43 22.29 8.06
N LEU A 524 7.31 21.56 8.21
CA LEU A 524 6.15 21.66 7.35
C LEU A 524 5.49 23.05 7.44
N ALA A 525 5.42 23.65 8.62
CA ALA A 525 4.93 25.02 8.78
C ALA A 525 5.83 26.03 8.05
N GLY A 526 7.15 25.85 8.11
CA GLY A 526 8.11 26.64 7.33
C GLY A 526 7.86 26.53 5.83
N ILE A 527 7.73 25.29 5.31
CA ILE A 527 7.40 25.03 3.91
C ILE A 527 6.07 25.70 3.52
N ALA A 528 5.00 25.46 4.28
CA ALA A 528 3.67 26.00 4.00
C ALA A 528 3.68 27.53 3.94
N SER A 529 4.55 28.19 4.70
CA SER A 529 4.66 29.66 4.71
C SER A 529 5.30 30.26 3.45
N VAL A 530 6.07 29.49 2.68
CA VAL A 530 6.78 29.97 1.48
C VAL A 530 6.22 29.40 0.17
N LEU A 531 5.46 28.30 0.25
CA LEU A 531 4.86 27.64 -0.90
C LEU A 531 3.73 28.49 -1.48
N ALA A 532 3.64 28.64 -2.80
CA ALA A 532 2.55 29.33 -3.46
C ALA A 532 1.19 28.65 -3.21
N ASP A 533 0.10 29.40 -3.40
CA ASP A 533 -1.24 28.80 -3.48
C ASP A 533 -1.28 27.80 -4.64
N GLU A 534 -1.94 26.65 -4.46
CA GLU A 534 -1.93 25.54 -5.42
C GLU A 534 -0.52 24.98 -5.74
N GLY A 535 0.49 25.37 -4.96
CA GLY A 535 1.85 24.84 -5.00
C GLY A 535 1.93 23.42 -4.46
N PHE A 536 2.99 22.72 -4.81
CA PHE A 536 3.19 21.31 -4.47
C PHE A 536 4.24 21.10 -3.39
N LEU A 537 3.96 20.16 -2.48
CA LEU A 537 4.95 19.54 -1.60
C LEU A 537 5.21 18.11 -2.07
N LEU A 538 6.45 17.81 -2.43
CA LEU A 538 6.94 16.47 -2.67
C LEU A 538 7.68 15.98 -1.41
N TYR A 539 7.17 14.94 -0.76
CA TYR A 539 7.73 14.42 0.48
C TYR A 539 7.92 12.91 0.44
N THR A 540 8.86 12.41 1.24
CA THR A 540 9.09 10.98 1.42
C THR A 540 8.76 10.52 2.82
N ASP A 541 8.43 9.23 2.94
CA ASP A 541 8.29 8.54 4.21
C ASP A 541 8.88 7.12 4.11
N GLN A 542 9.17 6.52 5.27
CA GLN A 542 9.60 5.14 5.39
C GLN A 542 8.64 4.40 6.33
N PRO A 543 7.45 4.01 5.83
CA PRO A 543 6.39 3.52 6.71
C PRO A 543 6.71 2.22 7.42
N TRP A 544 7.61 1.42 6.85
CA TRP A 544 8.02 0.16 7.44
C TRP A 544 9.42 -0.25 6.97
N HIS A 545 10.13 -1.07 7.76
CA HIS A 545 11.39 -1.67 7.31
C HIS A 545 11.58 -3.12 7.80
N PRO A 546 11.85 -4.11 6.91
CA PRO A 546 11.96 -5.53 7.28
C PRO A 546 13.14 -5.85 8.21
N GLN A 547 14.12 -4.95 8.24
CA GLN A 547 15.37 -5.13 9.00
C GLN A 547 15.53 -4.03 10.06
N GLN A 548 14.45 -3.38 10.50
CA GLN A 548 14.50 -2.27 11.45
C GLN A 548 15.29 -2.63 12.74
N GLU A 549 15.06 -3.83 13.30
CA GLU A 549 15.82 -4.29 14.47
C GLU A 549 17.30 -4.51 14.15
N MET A 550 17.63 -5.11 13.01
CA MET A 550 19.04 -5.29 12.63
C MET A 550 19.74 -3.94 12.48
N ILE A 551 19.09 -2.97 11.82
CA ILE A 551 19.63 -1.62 11.65
C ILE A 551 19.90 -0.98 13.03
N ALA A 552 18.88 -0.95 13.89
CA ALA A 552 18.96 -0.39 15.25
C ALA A 552 20.07 -1.02 16.11
N ARG A 553 20.43 -2.28 15.85
CA ARG A 553 21.40 -3.03 16.65
C ARG A 553 22.78 -3.11 16.02
N VAL A 554 22.93 -2.84 14.73
CA VAL A 554 24.17 -3.15 14.00
C VAL A 554 24.77 -1.91 13.35
N LEU A 555 23.95 -1.01 12.80
CA LEU A 555 24.41 0.11 11.99
C LEU A 555 24.44 1.41 12.81
N PRO A 556 25.51 2.21 12.71
CA PRO A 556 25.53 3.56 13.23
C PRO A 556 24.79 4.53 12.29
N ASN A 557 24.26 5.61 12.86
CA ASN A 557 23.80 6.79 12.13
C ASN A 557 24.98 7.73 11.80
N ARG A 558 24.68 8.87 11.18
CA ARG A 558 25.65 9.95 10.86
C ARG A 558 26.41 10.52 12.05
N ASP A 559 25.82 10.46 13.25
CA ASP A 559 26.42 10.96 14.50
C ASP A 559 27.28 9.90 15.20
N GLY A 560 27.31 8.66 14.67
CA GLY A 560 28.03 7.52 15.24
C GLY A 560 27.24 6.71 16.28
N ASP A 561 26.02 7.14 16.60
CA ASP A 561 25.11 6.48 17.53
C ASP A 561 24.35 5.31 16.87
N PRO A 562 23.80 4.36 17.65
CA PRO A 562 22.93 3.31 17.10
C PRO A 562 21.77 3.89 16.28
N TRP A 563 21.59 3.43 15.05
CA TRP A 563 20.56 3.94 14.16
C TRP A 563 19.17 3.37 14.48
N VAL A 564 18.55 3.89 15.53
CA VAL A 564 17.18 3.50 15.92
C VAL A 564 16.18 4.38 15.18
N MET A 565 15.47 3.79 14.21
CA MET A 565 14.47 4.50 13.40
C MET A 565 13.07 4.33 13.97
N ARG A 566 12.26 5.39 13.94
CA ARG A 566 10.80 5.29 14.07
C ARG A 566 10.16 5.38 12.68
N CYS A 567 9.74 4.24 12.15
CA CYS A 567 8.91 4.19 10.95
C CYS A 567 7.50 4.70 11.29
N ARG A 568 7.13 5.88 10.79
CA ARG A 568 5.78 6.46 10.97
C ARG A 568 4.84 5.83 9.97
N SER A 569 3.57 5.61 10.31
CA SER A 569 2.64 5.11 9.29
C SER A 569 2.38 6.19 8.24
N GLN A 570 2.00 5.79 7.02
CA GLN A 570 1.60 6.74 6.00
C GLN A 570 0.43 7.63 6.49
N PHE A 571 -0.45 7.08 7.34
CA PHE A 571 -1.57 7.84 7.88
C PHE A 571 -1.11 8.93 8.85
N GLU A 572 -0.12 8.64 9.69
CA GLU A 572 0.51 9.62 10.57
C GLU A 572 1.19 10.73 9.75
N MET A 573 1.92 10.38 8.69
CA MET A 573 2.59 11.36 7.83
C MET A 573 1.59 12.23 7.07
N ASP A 574 0.52 11.65 6.52
CA ASP A 574 -0.56 12.39 5.85
C ASP A 574 -1.27 13.34 6.83
N ALA A 575 -1.43 12.95 8.09
CA ALA A 575 -1.99 13.82 9.12
C ALA A 575 -1.07 15.03 9.41
N LEU A 576 0.25 14.83 9.52
CA LEU A 576 1.22 15.94 9.68
C LEU A 576 1.15 16.93 8.51
N VAL A 577 1.09 16.42 7.28
CA VAL A 577 0.98 17.24 6.07
C VAL A 577 -0.33 18.02 6.04
N ARG A 578 -1.44 17.38 6.42
CA ARG A 578 -2.76 18.01 6.55
C ARG A 578 -2.81 19.08 7.64
N GLU A 579 -2.20 18.82 8.78
CA GLU A 579 -2.09 19.78 9.90
C GLU A 579 -1.31 21.04 9.49
N ALA A 580 -0.43 20.94 8.50
CA ALA A 580 0.27 22.08 7.90
C ALA A 580 -0.51 22.79 6.78
N GLY A 581 -1.76 22.38 6.49
CA GLY A 581 -2.61 22.99 5.46
C GLY A 581 -2.35 22.50 4.04
N LEU A 582 -1.81 21.28 3.89
CA LEU A 582 -1.60 20.64 2.58
C LEU A 582 -2.38 19.32 2.49
N GLU A 583 -2.87 18.99 1.30
CA GLU A 583 -3.64 17.76 1.09
C GLU A 583 -2.95 16.85 0.06
N ARG A 584 -2.75 15.58 0.43
CA ARG A 584 -2.10 14.59 -0.45
C ARG A 584 -2.99 14.28 -1.65
N GLN A 585 -2.42 14.47 -2.85
CA GLN A 585 -3.05 14.14 -4.13
C GLN A 585 -2.65 12.75 -4.62
N GLU A 586 -1.37 12.41 -4.47
CA GLU A 586 -0.81 11.18 -5.03
C GLU A 586 0.22 10.55 -4.10
N LEU A 587 0.32 9.23 -4.16
CA LEU A 587 1.31 8.44 -3.44
C LEU A 587 1.88 7.36 -4.37
N ARG A 588 3.18 7.14 -4.26
CA ARG A 588 3.91 6.01 -4.84
C ARG A 588 4.62 5.28 -3.73
N ILE A 589 4.35 3.99 -3.56
CA ILE A 589 5.07 3.14 -2.62
C ILE A 589 5.85 2.07 -3.38
N ASP A 590 7.06 1.74 -2.92
CA ASP A 590 7.82 0.66 -3.54
C ASP A 590 7.16 -0.71 -3.31
N LYS A 591 7.52 -1.70 -4.13
CA LYS A 591 6.89 -3.02 -4.12
C LYS A 591 7.07 -3.83 -2.83
N TRP A 592 8.03 -3.46 -1.99
CA TRP A 592 8.27 -4.07 -0.68
C TRP A 592 7.57 -3.30 0.44
N GLY A 593 7.03 -2.12 0.13
CA GLY A 593 6.33 -1.27 1.09
C GLY A 593 7.25 -0.64 2.13
N ILE A 594 8.47 -0.27 1.72
CA ILE A 594 9.50 0.28 2.62
C ILE A 594 9.48 1.80 2.60
N PHE A 595 9.44 2.41 1.41
CA PHE A 595 9.47 3.83 1.16
C PHE A 595 8.27 4.25 0.34
N SER A 596 7.71 5.38 0.72
CA SER A 596 6.70 6.08 -0.06
C SER A 596 7.20 7.46 -0.48
N VAL A 597 6.63 7.95 -1.57
CA VAL A 597 6.80 9.32 -2.07
C VAL A 597 5.42 9.86 -2.37
N ALA A 598 5.09 11.01 -1.80
CA ALA A 598 3.80 11.64 -1.97
C ALA A 598 3.93 13.05 -2.54
N LEU A 599 2.92 13.42 -3.31
CA LEU A 599 2.69 14.77 -3.79
C LEU A 599 1.45 15.31 -3.08
N ALA A 600 1.63 16.40 -2.34
CA ALA A 600 0.55 17.15 -1.72
C ALA A 600 0.43 18.54 -2.33
N THR A 601 -0.75 19.13 -2.25
CA THR A 601 -1.03 20.48 -2.76
C THR A 601 -1.43 21.37 -1.60
N ARG A 602 -0.96 22.61 -1.60
CA ARG A 602 -1.45 23.63 -0.66
C ARG A 602 -2.89 23.97 -1.03
N THR A 603 -3.84 23.61 -0.15
CA THR A 603 -5.23 23.99 -0.34
C THR A 603 -5.37 25.51 -0.22
N GLN A 604 -6.08 26.16 -1.15
CA GLN A 604 -6.40 27.58 -1.01
C GLN A 604 -7.02 27.83 0.38
N VAL A 605 -6.54 28.86 1.07
CA VAL A 605 -7.23 29.42 2.24
C VAL A 605 -8.46 30.16 1.72
N GLY A 606 -9.45 29.41 1.22
CA GLY A 606 -10.79 29.91 1.03
C GLY A 606 -11.41 30.07 2.40
N ASN A 607 -11.87 31.29 2.73
CA ASN A 607 -12.70 31.61 3.89
C ASN A 607 -13.49 30.38 4.34
N GLU A 608 -13.29 29.94 5.58
CA GLU A 608 -14.28 29.16 6.31
C GLU A 608 -15.57 29.99 6.33
N CYS A 609 -16.35 29.87 5.26
CA CYS A 609 -17.71 30.30 5.23
C CYS A 609 -18.44 29.26 6.04
N VAL A 610 -18.76 29.64 7.27
CA VAL A 610 -19.87 29.11 8.08
C VAL A 610 -20.90 28.44 7.17
N ARG A 611 -21.00 27.10 7.22
CA ARG A 611 -22.20 26.33 6.91
C ARG A 611 -22.09 24.89 7.37
#